data_AF-A0A2Z5EAK3-F1
#
_entry.id   AF-A0A2Z5EAK3-F1
#
_cell.length_a   1.000
_cell.length_b   1.000
_cell.length_c   1.000
_cell.angle_alpha   90.00
_cell.angle_beta   90.00
_cell.angle_gamma   90.00
#
_symmetry.space_group_name_H-M   'P 1'
#
loop_
_entity.id
_entity.type
_entity.pdbx_description
1 polymer ?
#
loop_
_entity_poly.entity_id
_entity_poly.type
_entity_poly.pdbx_seq_one_letter_code
_entity_poly.pdbx_strand_id
1 'polypeptide(L)'
;MHAFVRTIAFAASMTPGLAMAAAPVCITKKEATALIAYALPQAINGTAKRCAPSLPADAFLRRQGPQLAARYSGQKDRYWAQARPAFMKTLGAEGNGSADMVRNLPDETVRQLADVFVEGFVSQRIAVKSCTKLDLAIDLLSPLPPENTAGLIALSLEVASAADPKLGKVALCRS
;
A
#
# COMPACT_ATOMS: atom_id res chain seq x y z
N MET A 1 25.07 73.70 -27.05
CA MET A 1 25.08 72.24 -27.25
C MET A 1 25.40 71.57 -25.93
N HIS A 2 24.39 71.14 -25.17
CA HIS A 2 24.60 70.27 -24.01
C HIS A 2 23.46 69.24 -23.98
N ALA A 3 23.75 68.05 -24.49
CA ALA A 3 22.81 66.94 -24.49
C ALA A 3 22.91 66.20 -23.15
N PHE A 4 21.83 66.22 -22.38
CA PHE A 4 21.64 65.38 -21.19
C PHE A 4 21.40 63.94 -21.64
N VAL A 5 22.39 63.06 -21.47
CA VAL A 5 22.21 61.62 -21.62
C VAL A 5 21.67 61.06 -20.31
N ARG A 6 20.40 60.64 -20.32
CA ARG A 6 19.75 59.93 -19.21
C ARG A 6 20.10 58.44 -19.30
N THR A 7 20.87 57.97 -18.33
CA THR A 7 21.18 56.56 -18.08
C THR A 7 19.92 55.82 -17.63
N ILE A 8 19.45 54.82 -18.39
CA ILE A 8 18.38 53.90 -17.96
C ILE A 8 19.04 52.68 -17.32
N ALA A 9 18.93 52.57 -16.00
CA ALA A 9 19.33 51.40 -15.25
C ALA A 9 18.29 50.28 -15.45
N PHE A 10 18.69 49.19 -16.11
CA PHE A 10 17.87 47.99 -16.27
C PHE A 10 18.01 47.13 -15.00
N ALA A 11 17.06 47.24 -14.07
CA ALA A 11 16.97 46.35 -12.92
C ALA A 11 16.43 44.99 -13.37
N ALA A 12 17.32 44.03 -13.64
CA ALA A 12 16.94 42.64 -13.85
C ALA A 12 16.46 42.04 -12.53
N SER A 13 15.14 41.96 -12.35
CA SER A 13 14.52 41.22 -11.25
C SER A 13 14.76 39.73 -11.44
N MET A 14 15.79 39.19 -10.81
CA MET A 14 15.93 37.76 -10.57
C MET A 14 14.81 37.32 -9.63
N THR A 15 13.70 36.82 -10.16
CA THR A 15 12.77 36.01 -9.37
C THR A 15 13.42 34.65 -9.13
N PRO A 16 13.77 34.28 -7.88
CA PRO A 16 14.17 32.92 -7.58
C PRO A 16 12.95 32.03 -7.83
N GLY A 17 13.01 31.22 -8.88
CA GLY A 17 12.08 30.12 -9.08
C GLY A 17 12.27 29.15 -7.92
N LEU A 18 11.34 29.18 -6.96
CA LEU A 18 11.21 28.12 -5.97
C LEU A 18 10.86 26.84 -6.73
N ALA A 19 11.87 26.04 -7.05
CA ALA A 19 11.68 24.65 -7.41
C ALA A 19 10.99 24.00 -6.20
N MET A 20 9.66 23.86 -6.25
CA MET A 20 8.94 23.00 -5.32
C MET A 20 9.43 21.59 -5.57
N ALA A 21 10.43 21.15 -4.80
CA ALA A 21 10.77 19.75 -4.71
C ALA A 21 9.47 19.02 -4.36
N ALA A 22 9.00 18.16 -5.26
CA ALA A 22 7.80 17.36 -5.03
C ALA A 22 7.97 16.66 -3.68
N ALA A 23 7.06 16.93 -2.73
CA ALA A 23 7.10 16.27 -1.44
C ALA A 23 7.08 14.75 -1.66
N PRO A 24 7.91 13.97 -0.94
CA PRO A 24 7.92 12.53 -1.09
C PRO A 24 6.51 11.99 -0.87
N VAL A 25 6.03 11.17 -1.81
CA VAL A 25 4.71 10.54 -1.73
C VAL A 25 4.68 9.63 -0.50
N CYS A 26 3.90 10.00 0.51
CA CYS A 26 3.73 9.25 1.76
C CYS A 26 2.29 8.74 1.92
N ILE A 27 2.14 7.65 2.68
CA ILE A 27 0.84 7.07 3.04
C ILE A 27 0.50 7.50 4.47
N THR A 28 -0.68 8.10 4.65
CA THR A 28 -1.19 8.44 5.98
C THR A 28 -1.65 7.18 6.73
N LYS A 29 -1.74 7.24 8.06
CA LYS A 29 -2.26 6.12 8.87
C LYS A 29 -3.64 5.64 8.41
N LYS A 30 -4.55 6.58 8.12
CA LYS A 30 -5.90 6.28 7.63
C LYS A 30 -5.88 5.57 6.27
N GLU A 31 -5.05 6.05 5.35
CA GLU A 31 -4.85 5.41 4.04
C GLU A 31 -4.25 4.01 4.18
N ALA A 32 -3.25 3.83 5.06
CA ALA A 32 -2.65 2.53 5.34
C ALA A 32 -3.69 1.54 5.89
N THR A 33 -4.48 1.95 6.89
CA THR A 33 -5.53 1.09 7.47
C THR A 33 -6.57 0.70 6.42
N ALA A 34 -7.02 1.64 5.59
CA ALA A 34 -7.97 1.35 4.52
C ALA A 34 -7.39 0.40 3.47
N LEU A 35 -6.13 0.62 3.07
CA LEU A 35 -5.42 -0.24 2.12
C LEU A 35 -5.25 -1.67 2.67
N ILE A 36 -4.86 -1.80 3.93
CA ILE A 36 -4.70 -3.10 4.61
C ILE A 36 -6.05 -3.81 4.70
N ALA A 37 -7.10 -3.10 5.15
CA ALA A 37 -8.44 -3.66 5.26
C ALA A 37 -8.96 -4.17 3.90
N TYR A 38 -8.72 -3.42 2.83
CA TYR A 38 -9.04 -3.83 1.46
C TYR A 38 -8.22 -5.04 0.98
N ALA A 39 -6.93 -5.08 1.32
CA ALA A 39 -5.95 -6.07 0.85
C ALA A 39 -6.04 -7.42 1.58
N LEU A 40 -6.55 -7.43 2.81
CA LEU A 40 -6.64 -8.60 3.69
C LEU A 40 -7.13 -9.89 3.01
N PRO A 41 -8.29 -9.91 2.31
CA PRO A 41 -8.77 -11.13 1.67
C PRO A 41 -7.79 -11.69 0.62
N GLN A 42 -7.15 -10.83 -0.16
CA GLN A 42 -6.18 -11.21 -1.19
C GLN A 42 -4.86 -11.64 -0.56
N ALA A 43 -4.48 -11.04 0.57
CA ALA A 43 -3.31 -11.46 1.33
C ALA A 43 -3.49 -12.87 1.92
N ILE A 44 -4.69 -13.20 2.42
CA ILE A 44 -5.02 -14.55 2.90
C ILE A 44 -4.94 -15.54 1.73
N ASN A 45 -5.57 -15.22 0.59
CA ASN A 45 -5.53 -16.08 -0.60
C ASN A 45 -4.11 -16.30 -1.12
N GLY A 46 -3.31 -15.23 -1.22
CA GLY A 46 -1.92 -15.30 -1.67
C GLY A 46 -1.06 -16.13 -0.73
N THR A 47 -1.27 -16.00 0.58
CA THR A 47 -0.59 -16.80 1.61
C THR A 47 -0.98 -18.27 1.52
N ALA A 48 -2.28 -18.56 1.45
CA ALA A 48 -2.80 -19.93 1.33
C ALA A 48 -2.25 -20.62 0.07
N LYS A 49 -2.28 -19.92 -1.07
CA LYS A 49 -1.75 -20.42 -2.36
C LYS A 49 -0.25 -20.69 -2.29
N ARG A 50 0.53 -19.76 -1.72
CA ARG A 50 1.99 -19.92 -1.57
C ARG A 50 2.35 -21.07 -0.64
N CYS A 51 1.59 -21.25 0.43
CA CYS A 51 1.91 -22.20 1.50
C CYS A 51 1.30 -23.59 1.31
N ALA A 52 0.32 -23.75 0.42
CA ALA A 52 -0.36 -25.04 0.18
C ALA A 52 0.59 -26.23 -0.04
N PRO A 53 1.71 -26.13 -0.80
CA PRO A 53 2.63 -27.25 -1.01
C PRO A 53 3.42 -27.68 0.23
N SER A 54 3.45 -26.84 1.28
CA SER A 54 4.29 -27.04 2.47
C SER A 54 3.49 -27.16 3.76
N LEU A 55 2.16 -27.14 3.66
CA LEU A 55 1.26 -27.28 4.81
C LEU A 55 0.54 -28.63 4.78
N PRO A 56 0.39 -29.30 5.95
CA PRO A 56 -0.38 -30.52 6.06
C PRO A 56 -1.87 -30.25 5.77
N ALA A 57 -2.62 -31.28 5.37
CA ALA A 57 -3.99 -31.12 4.87
C ALA A 57 -4.98 -30.53 5.91
N ASP A 58 -4.67 -30.66 7.19
CA ASP A 58 -5.45 -30.16 8.32
C ASP A 58 -5.08 -28.74 8.77
N ALA A 59 -4.03 -28.14 8.20
CA ALA A 59 -3.60 -26.77 8.46
C ALA A 59 -4.74 -25.76 8.30
N PHE A 60 -4.71 -24.69 9.10
CA PHE A 60 -5.80 -23.70 9.16
C PHE A 60 -6.05 -23.06 7.79
N LEU A 61 -5.01 -22.56 7.13
CA LEU A 61 -5.09 -21.93 5.82
C LEU A 61 -5.64 -22.86 4.75
N ARG A 62 -5.43 -24.18 4.89
CA ARG A 62 -5.96 -25.17 3.95
C ARG A 62 -7.44 -25.46 4.19
N ARG A 63 -7.90 -25.48 5.44
CA ARG A 63 -9.30 -25.81 5.79
C ARG A 63 -10.22 -24.61 5.87
N GLN A 64 -9.76 -23.52 6.49
CA GLN A 64 -10.56 -22.35 6.85
C GLN A 64 -10.14 -21.08 6.09
N GLY A 65 -8.98 -21.08 5.44
CA GLY A 65 -8.49 -19.93 4.65
C GLY A 65 -9.51 -19.34 3.68
N PRO A 66 -10.18 -20.15 2.83
CA PRO A 66 -11.21 -19.65 1.90
C PRO A 66 -12.40 -18.98 2.61
N GLN A 67 -12.86 -19.56 3.72
CA GLN A 67 -13.96 -19.01 4.50
C GLN A 67 -13.56 -17.68 5.18
N LEU A 68 -12.33 -17.62 5.71
CA LEU A 68 -11.79 -16.41 6.31
C LEU A 68 -11.65 -15.29 5.28
N ALA A 69 -11.12 -15.58 4.09
CA ALA A 69 -11.01 -14.62 3.00
C ALA A 69 -12.41 -14.13 2.55
N ALA A 70 -13.39 -15.01 2.43
CA ALA A 70 -14.76 -14.64 2.10
C ALA A 70 -15.42 -13.74 3.17
N ARG A 71 -15.13 -13.97 4.46
CA ARG A 71 -15.61 -13.09 5.53
C ARG A 71 -15.02 -11.68 5.39
N TYR A 72 -13.75 -11.58 5.05
CA TYR A 72 -13.06 -10.29 4.92
C TYR A 72 -13.39 -9.57 3.61
N SER A 73 -13.79 -10.30 2.56
CA SER A 73 -14.20 -9.69 1.29
C SER A 73 -15.48 -8.85 1.42
N GLY A 74 -16.37 -9.17 2.37
CA GLY A 74 -17.62 -8.45 2.60
C GLY A 74 -17.46 -6.96 2.97
N GLN A 75 -16.26 -6.51 3.33
CA GLN A 75 -15.99 -5.11 3.64
C GLN A 75 -15.21 -4.36 2.54
N LYS A 76 -14.82 -5.02 1.44
CA LYS A 76 -13.95 -4.41 0.42
C LYS A 76 -14.55 -3.16 -0.21
N ASP A 77 -15.84 -3.20 -0.52
CA ASP A 77 -16.55 -2.08 -1.14
C ASP A 77 -16.51 -0.83 -0.27
N ARG A 78 -16.62 -1.01 1.05
CA ARG A 78 -16.54 0.09 2.03
C ARG A 78 -15.16 0.76 2.04
N TYR A 79 -14.09 0.00 1.82
CA TYR A 79 -12.72 0.50 1.93
C TYR A 79 -12.13 0.96 0.61
N TRP A 80 -12.67 0.52 -0.54
CA TRP A 80 -12.05 0.76 -1.84
C TRP A 80 -11.78 2.23 -2.13
N ALA A 81 -12.77 3.11 -1.94
CA ALA A 81 -12.62 4.54 -2.20
C ALA A 81 -11.47 5.18 -1.38
N GLN A 82 -11.22 4.68 -0.17
CA GLN A 82 -10.13 5.16 0.70
C GLN A 82 -8.80 4.45 0.43
N ALA A 83 -8.84 3.19 -0.04
CA ALA A 83 -7.67 2.39 -0.36
C ALA A 83 -7.03 2.76 -1.70
N ARG A 84 -7.85 3.16 -2.70
CA ARG A 84 -7.39 3.45 -4.06
C ARG A 84 -6.28 4.51 -4.12
N PRO A 85 -6.36 5.67 -3.45
CA PRO A 85 -5.26 6.63 -3.45
C PRO A 85 -3.96 6.03 -2.89
N ALA A 86 -4.05 5.27 -1.79
CA ALA A 86 -2.91 4.60 -1.17
C ALA A 86 -2.28 3.55 -2.10
N PHE A 87 -3.11 2.80 -2.83
CA PHE A 87 -2.67 1.86 -3.85
C PHE A 87 -1.92 2.59 -4.99
N MET A 88 -2.48 3.68 -5.52
CA MET A 88 -1.82 4.49 -6.56
C MET A 88 -0.48 5.08 -6.09
N LYS A 89 -0.40 5.53 -4.84
CA LYS A 89 0.86 5.97 -4.22
C LYS A 89 1.90 4.84 -4.15
N THR A 90 1.45 3.64 -3.80
CA THR A 90 2.30 2.44 -3.73
C THR A 90 2.87 2.08 -5.11
N LEU A 91 2.03 2.10 -6.16
CA LEU A 91 2.48 1.91 -7.54
C LEU A 91 3.45 3.01 -8.00
N GLY A 92 3.22 4.25 -7.60
CA GLY A 92 4.10 5.38 -7.95
C GLY A 92 5.48 5.24 -7.33
N ALA A 93 5.55 4.75 -6.09
CA ALA A 93 6.81 4.53 -5.38
C ALA A 93 7.68 3.41 -5.98
N GLU A 94 7.12 2.52 -6.82
CA GLU A 94 7.93 1.52 -7.52
C GLU A 94 8.89 2.15 -8.54
N GLY A 95 8.53 3.30 -9.10
CA GLY A 95 9.35 4.07 -10.05
C GLY A 95 9.44 3.48 -11.45
N ASN A 96 8.55 2.56 -11.81
CA ASN A 96 8.56 1.82 -13.09
C ASN A 96 7.44 2.25 -14.07
N GLY A 97 6.74 3.37 -13.80
CA GLY A 97 5.63 3.86 -14.62
C GLY A 97 4.29 3.15 -14.39
N SER A 98 4.20 2.17 -13.48
CA SER A 98 2.95 1.42 -13.22
C SER A 98 1.78 2.33 -12.82
N ALA A 99 2.04 3.37 -12.03
CA ALA A 99 0.97 4.31 -11.63
C ALA A 99 0.38 5.07 -12.82
N ASP A 100 1.18 5.42 -13.83
CA ASP A 100 0.70 6.15 -15.00
C ASP A 100 -0.14 5.25 -15.93
N MET A 101 0.26 3.99 -16.07
CA MET A 101 -0.50 2.99 -16.84
C MET A 101 -1.90 2.76 -16.24
N VAL A 102 -2.00 2.78 -14.90
CA VAL A 102 -3.24 2.46 -14.18
C VAL A 102 -4.15 3.68 -14.00
N ARG A 103 -3.61 4.91 -14.03
CA ARG A 103 -4.34 6.13 -13.66
C ARG A 103 -5.61 6.36 -14.49
N ASN A 104 -5.58 6.00 -15.78
CA ASN A 104 -6.66 6.28 -16.74
C ASN A 104 -7.64 5.11 -16.92
N LEU A 105 -7.48 4.02 -16.16
CA LEU A 105 -8.37 2.87 -16.25
C LEU A 105 -9.69 3.13 -15.50
N PRO A 106 -10.79 2.47 -15.91
CA PRO A 106 -12.04 2.46 -15.15
C PRO A 106 -11.81 1.98 -13.72
N ASP A 107 -12.56 2.53 -12.77
CA ASP A 107 -12.33 2.27 -11.35
C ASP A 107 -12.43 0.77 -10.99
N GLU A 108 -13.41 0.07 -11.56
CA GLU A 108 -13.57 -1.37 -11.40
C GLU A 108 -12.36 -2.15 -11.94
N THR A 109 -11.77 -1.71 -13.05
CA THR A 109 -10.57 -2.32 -13.61
C THR A 109 -9.37 -2.10 -12.69
N VAL A 110 -9.22 -0.89 -12.14
CA VAL A 110 -8.17 -0.60 -11.14
C VAL A 110 -8.34 -1.47 -9.90
N ARG A 111 -9.59 -1.69 -9.47
CA ARG A 111 -9.95 -2.54 -8.33
C ARG A 111 -9.54 -3.99 -8.56
N GLN A 112 -9.91 -4.56 -9.70
CA GLN A 112 -9.52 -5.92 -10.08
C GLN A 112 -7.99 -6.07 -10.20
N LEU A 113 -7.31 -5.06 -10.75
CA LEU A 113 -5.86 -5.06 -10.83
C LEU A 113 -5.22 -5.01 -9.44
N ALA A 114 -5.76 -4.20 -8.52
CA ALA A 114 -5.31 -4.14 -7.15
C ALA A 114 -5.45 -5.51 -6.46
N ASP A 115 -6.52 -6.24 -6.74
CA ASP A 115 -6.73 -7.57 -6.18
C ASP A 115 -5.64 -8.56 -6.60
N VAL A 116 -5.40 -8.66 -7.90
CA VAL A 116 -4.37 -9.54 -8.47
C VAL A 116 -2.97 -9.12 -8.01
N PHE A 117 -2.71 -7.80 -7.97
CA PHE A 117 -1.43 -7.26 -7.52
C PHE A 117 -1.14 -7.66 -6.07
N VAL A 118 -2.10 -7.49 -5.16
CA VAL A 118 -1.93 -7.82 -3.74
C VAL A 118 -1.70 -9.32 -3.57
N GLU A 119 -2.52 -10.19 -4.19
CA GLU A 119 -2.34 -11.64 -4.08
C GLU A 119 -0.95 -12.06 -4.57
N GLY A 120 -0.55 -11.56 -5.74
CA GLY A 120 0.75 -11.85 -6.34
C GLY A 120 1.91 -11.35 -5.49
N PHE A 121 1.84 -10.10 -5.02
CA PHE A 121 2.86 -9.49 -4.17
C PHE A 121 3.06 -10.28 -2.88
N VAL A 122 1.97 -10.62 -2.18
CA VAL A 122 2.03 -11.38 -0.92
C VAL A 122 2.61 -12.78 -1.16
N SER A 123 2.10 -13.49 -2.17
CA SER A 123 2.58 -14.83 -2.52
C SER A 123 4.08 -14.86 -2.83
N GLN A 124 4.58 -13.87 -3.58
CA GLN A 124 6.00 -13.77 -3.95
C GLN A 124 6.90 -13.43 -2.76
N ARG A 125 6.43 -12.62 -1.80
CA ARG A 125 7.21 -12.19 -0.64
C ARG A 125 7.32 -13.23 0.47
N ILE A 126 6.42 -14.22 0.49
CA ILE A 126 6.43 -15.25 1.52
C ILE A 126 7.50 -16.32 1.23
N ALA A 127 8.42 -16.47 2.18
CA ALA A 127 9.36 -17.58 2.20
C ALA A 127 8.63 -18.86 2.64
N VAL A 128 8.80 -19.94 1.88
CA VAL A 128 8.14 -21.23 2.13
C VAL A 128 8.41 -21.76 3.55
N LYS A 129 9.63 -21.58 4.06
CA LYS A 129 10.02 -21.95 5.44
C LYS A 129 9.22 -21.25 6.55
N SER A 130 8.53 -20.15 6.24
CA SER A 130 7.71 -19.40 7.19
C SER A 130 6.26 -19.88 7.23
N CYS A 131 5.85 -20.78 6.33
CA CYS A 131 4.44 -21.13 6.14
C CYS A 131 3.77 -21.71 7.39
N THR A 132 4.43 -22.57 8.16
CA THR A 132 3.88 -23.09 9.42
C THR A 132 3.62 -21.99 10.44
N LYS A 133 4.50 -20.99 10.53
CA LYS A 133 4.31 -19.85 11.45
C LYS A 133 3.20 -18.92 10.97
N LEU A 134 3.09 -18.71 9.66
CA LEU A 134 2.03 -17.91 9.06
C LEU A 134 0.66 -18.56 9.22
N ASP A 135 0.57 -19.88 9.06
CA ASP A 135 -0.66 -20.65 9.31
C ASP A 135 -1.16 -20.43 10.74
N LEU A 136 -0.29 -20.64 11.73
CA LEU A 136 -0.60 -20.41 13.14
C LEU A 136 -0.97 -18.95 13.43
N ALA A 137 -0.21 -17.99 12.89
CA ALA A 137 -0.50 -16.57 13.11
C ALA A 137 -1.88 -16.18 12.55
N ILE A 138 -2.24 -16.70 11.37
CA ILE A 138 -3.53 -16.43 10.75
C ILE A 138 -4.66 -17.13 11.49
N ASP A 139 -4.45 -18.34 12.00
CA ASP A 139 -5.40 -19.03 12.88
C ASP A 139 -5.70 -18.21 14.14
N LEU A 140 -4.66 -17.72 14.83
CA LEU A 140 -4.80 -16.87 16.02
C LEU A 140 -5.53 -15.55 15.75
N LEU A 141 -5.35 -14.98 14.55
CA LEU A 141 -6.03 -13.76 14.13
C LEU A 141 -7.45 -14.02 13.58
N SER A 142 -7.77 -15.26 13.23
CA SER A 142 -9.05 -15.63 12.61
C SER A 142 -10.30 -15.31 13.43
N PRO A 143 -10.29 -15.20 14.77
CA PRO A 143 -11.48 -14.79 15.52
C PRO A 143 -11.75 -13.28 15.44
N LEU A 144 -10.77 -12.48 15.05
CA LEU A 144 -10.90 -11.02 15.08
C LEU A 144 -11.79 -10.52 13.92
N PRO A 145 -12.58 -9.47 14.14
CA PRO A 145 -13.25 -8.76 13.06
C PRO A 145 -12.27 -8.18 12.03
N PRO A 146 -12.68 -7.96 10.77
CA PRO A 146 -11.85 -7.37 9.73
C PRO A 146 -11.22 -6.03 10.14
N GLU A 147 -12.00 -5.16 10.80
CA GLU A 147 -11.59 -3.81 11.22
C GLU A 147 -10.50 -3.87 12.28
N ASN A 148 -10.68 -4.73 13.29
CA ASN A 148 -9.72 -4.91 14.37
C ASN A 148 -8.42 -5.53 13.86
N THR A 149 -8.52 -6.48 12.92
CA THR A 149 -7.35 -7.10 12.29
C THR A 149 -6.56 -6.08 11.48
N ALA A 150 -7.22 -5.29 10.63
CA ALA A 150 -6.57 -4.26 9.83
C ALA A 150 -5.92 -3.18 10.71
N GLY A 151 -6.60 -2.76 11.78
CA GLY A 151 -6.05 -1.83 12.77
C GLY A 151 -4.81 -2.38 13.48
N LEU A 152 -4.86 -3.64 13.91
CA LEU A 152 -3.73 -4.30 14.57
C LEU A 152 -2.51 -4.44 13.65
N ILE A 153 -2.73 -4.80 12.38
CA ILE A 153 -1.66 -4.89 11.39
C ILE A 153 -1.08 -3.51 11.11
N ALA A 154 -1.93 -2.50 10.91
CA ALA A 154 -1.50 -1.12 10.68
C ALA A 154 -0.65 -0.60 11.84
N LEU A 155 -1.08 -0.85 13.08
CA LEU A 155 -0.32 -0.49 14.28
C LEU A 155 1.01 -1.25 14.37
N SER A 156 1.02 -2.55 14.06
CA SER A 156 2.25 -3.36 14.06
C SER A 156 3.26 -2.83 13.04
N LEU A 157 2.79 -2.44 11.85
CA LEU A 157 3.61 -1.80 10.83
C LEU A 157 4.12 -0.44 11.27
N GLU A 158 3.29 0.37 11.92
CA GLU A 158 3.69 1.67 12.49
C GLU A 158 4.80 1.49 13.55
N VAL A 159 4.65 0.56 14.48
CA VAL A 159 5.67 0.24 15.49
C VAL A 159 6.94 -0.29 14.84
N ALA A 160 6.84 -1.19 13.87
CA ALA A 160 7.99 -1.66 13.10
C ALA A 160 8.68 -0.52 12.34
N SER A 161 7.91 0.43 11.80
CA SER A 161 8.42 1.57 11.07
C SER A 161 9.14 2.60 11.95
N ALA A 162 8.78 2.67 13.24
CA ALA A 162 9.50 3.50 14.20
C ALA A 162 10.92 2.96 14.45
N ALA A 163 11.12 1.65 14.30
CA ALA A 163 12.44 1.01 14.38
C ALA A 163 13.21 1.07 13.04
N ASP A 164 12.52 0.89 11.91
CA ASP A 164 13.05 1.11 10.55
C ASP A 164 12.05 1.89 9.69
N PRO A 165 12.30 3.17 9.36
CA PRO A 165 11.34 4.02 8.66
C PRO A 165 11.00 3.55 7.23
N LYS A 166 11.68 2.53 6.69
CA LYS A 166 11.41 1.98 5.36
C LYS A 166 10.58 0.70 5.44
N LEU A 167 9.26 0.83 5.30
CA LEU A 167 8.38 -0.31 4.98
C LEU A 167 8.37 -0.56 3.48
N GLY A 168 9.45 -1.17 2.97
CA GLY A 168 9.65 -1.34 1.52
C GLY A 168 10.08 -0.03 0.84
N LYS A 169 9.41 0.36 -0.25
CA LYS A 169 9.71 1.61 -0.99
C LYS A 169 8.83 2.80 -0.61
N VAL A 170 7.85 2.61 0.29
CA VAL A 170 6.88 3.66 0.66
C VAL A 170 7.12 4.12 2.10
N ALA A 171 7.09 5.43 2.32
CA ALA A 171 7.18 6.02 3.65
C ALA A 171 5.78 6.30 4.23
N LEU A 172 5.61 6.11 5.54
CA LEU A 172 4.46 6.67 6.27
C LEU A 172 4.64 8.18 6.43
N CYS A 173 3.55 8.94 6.35
CA CYS A 173 3.63 10.38 6.59
C CYS A 173 4.00 10.65 8.05
N ARG A 174 5.02 11.47 8.30
CA ARG A 174 5.35 11.94 9.64
C ARG A 174 4.25 12.93 10.07
N SER A 175 3.58 12.63 11.19
CA SER A 175 2.57 13.50 11.81
C SER A 175 3.16 14.82 12.29
#